data_AF-A0A965LYG4-F1
#
_entry.id   AF-A0A965LYG4-F1
#
_cell.length_a   1.000
_cell.length_b   1.000
_cell.length_c   1.000
_cell.angle_alpha   90.00
_cell.angle_beta   90.00
_cell.angle_gamma   90.00
#
_symmetry.space_group_name_H-M   'P 1'
#
loop_
_entity.id
_entity.type
_entity.pdbx_description
1 polymer ?
#
loop_
_entity_poly.entity_id
_entity_poly.type
_entity_poly.pdbx_seq_one_letter_code
_entity_poly.pdbx_strand_id
1 'polypeptide(L)'
;TVTPEHELLMLCLHFEALGKPLGHAVQADWIDQSENHIAGRLLNRFLSEFEQDSWPGRDQLDGLLETEEERALVSGILFEAPVIDDPVKVAQEGLRRLRARSLEPRLRQIELALATPQTDSDSDPISLLKERSEIQRQLRMPISLTTAV
;
A
#
# COMPACT_ATOMS: atom_id res chain seq x y z
N THR A 1 3.36 15.97 -3.57
CA THR A 1 2.39 15.35 -2.64
C THR A 1 2.99 14.06 -2.14
N VAL A 2 2.95 13.79 -0.84
CA VAL A 2 3.48 12.53 -0.28
C VAL A 2 2.59 11.36 -0.70
N THR A 3 3.18 10.29 -1.25
CA THR A 3 2.46 9.08 -1.67
C THR A 3 2.04 8.25 -0.45
N PRO A 4 0.95 7.47 -0.53
CA PRO A 4 0.55 6.60 0.58
C PRO A 4 1.65 5.59 0.95
N GLU A 5 2.48 5.12 0.01
CA GLU A 5 3.59 4.22 0.36
C GLU A 5 4.67 4.91 1.18
N HIS A 6 5.00 6.15 0.84
CA HIS A 6 5.99 6.90 1.61
C HIS A 6 5.50 7.16 3.04
N GLU A 7 4.21 7.49 3.19
CA GLU A 7 3.56 7.68 4.49
C GLU A 7 3.55 6.37 5.31
N LEU A 8 3.15 5.25 4.69
CA LEU A 8 3.16 3.94 5.36
C LEU A 8 4.58 3.45 5.68
N LEU A 9 5.54 3.70 4.80
CA LEU A 9 6.95 3.36 5.03
C LEU A 9 7.52 4.13 6.22
N MET A 10 7.23 5.43 6.30
CA MET A 10 7.57 6.27 7.45
C MET A 10 6.95 5.72 8.74
N LEU A 11 5.68 5.30 8.69
CA LEU A 11 5.03 4.70 9.87
C LEU A 11 5.68 3.38 10.29
N CYS A 12 6.05 2.50 9.34
CA CYS A 12 6.77 1.26 9.65
C CYS A 12 8.12 1.52 10.33
N LEU A 13 8.82 2.59 9.93
CA LEU A 13 10.14 2.95 10.46
C LEU A 13 10.09 3.66 11.82
N HIS A 14 9.07 4.47 12.08
CA HIS A 14 8.96 5.24 13.33
C HIS A 14 8.05 4.60 14.37
N PHE A 15 7.13 3.72 13.95
CA PHE A 15 6.14 3.06 14.79
C PHE A 15 6.08 1.56 14.45
N GLU A 16 7.17 0.83 14.71
CA GLU A 16 7.35 -0.59 14.32
C GLU A 16 6.22 -1.52 14.77
N ALA A 17 5.52 -1.19 15.86
CA ALA A 17 4.32 -1.91 16.33
C ALA A 17 3.18 -1.96 15.30
N LEU A 18 3.16 -1.04 14.33
CA LEU A 18 2.22 -1.03 13.21
C LEU A 18 2.63 -1.95 12.07
N GLY A 19 3.90 -2.37 12.00
CA GLY A 19 4.43 -3.13 10.86
C GLY A 19 3.67 -4.44 10.62
N LYS A 20 3.45 -5.24 11.67
CA LYS A 20 2.71 -6.52 11.55
C LYS A 20 1.22 -6.33 11.23
N PRO A 21 0.47 -5.43 11.92
CA PRO A 21 -0.89 -5.08 11.51
C PRO A 21 -0.99 -4.59 10.05
N LEU A 22 -0.02 -3.80 9.58
CA LEU A 22 0.04 -3.33 8.20
C LEU A 22 0.35 -4.46 7.23
N GLY A 23 1.30 -5.34 7.55
CA GLY A 23 1.68 -6.48 6.72
C GLY A 23 0.49 -7.39 6.42
N HIS A 24 -0.37 -7.64 7.41
CA HIS A 24 -1.59 -8.43 7.21
C HIS A 24 -2.72 -7.68 6.48
N ALA A 25 -2.74 -6.35 6.52
CA ALA A 25 -3.85 -5.55 6.00
C ALA A 25 -3.62 -5.06 4.56
N VAL A 26 -2.36 -4.88 4.15
CA VAL A 26 -1.98 -4.40 2.83
C VAL A 26 -1.93 -5.58 1.86
N GLN A 27 -2.60 -5.45 0.72
CA GLN A 27 -2.41 -6.39 -0.39
C GLN A 27 -1.26 -5.90 -1.28
N ALA A 28 -0.39 -6.81 -1.72
CA ALA A 28 0.81 -6.46 -2.48
C ALA A 28 0.50 -5.77 -3.83
N ASP A 29 -0.65 -6.07 -4.42
CA ASP A 29 -1.17 -5.45 -5.66
C ASP A 29 -1.69 -4.01 -5.46
N TRP A 30 -1.86 -3.56 -4.21
CA TRP A 30 -2.19 -2.16 -3.93
C TRP A 30 -0.96 -1.24 -3.95
N ILE A 31 0.21 -1.81 -3.73
CA ILE A 31 1.49 -1.10 -3.67
C ILE A 31 2.00 -0.85 -5.08
N ASP A 32 2.38 0.39 -5.40
CA ASP A 32 3.08 0.67 -6.65
C ASP A 32 4.53 0.17 -6.53
N GLN A 33 4.85 -0.92 -7.22
CA GLN A 33 6.20 -1.51 -7.20
C GLN A 33 6.97 -1.20 -8.49
N SER A 34 6.56 -0.19 -9.26
CA SER A 34 7.27 0.21 -10.47
C SER A 34 8.72 0.60 -10.18
N GLU A 35 9.59 0.47 -11.19
CA GLU A 35 11.03 0.75 -11.07
C GLU A 35 11.33 2.18 -10.59
N ASN A 36 10.44 3.13 -10.87
CA ASN A 36 10.58 4.53 -10.46
C ASN A 36 10.00 4.82 -9.06
N HIS A 37 9.34 3.85 -8.40
CA HIS A 37 8.69 4.05 -7.10
C HIS A 37 9.41 3.34 -5.95
N ILE A 38 10.52 3.93 -5.49
CA ILE A 38 11.39 3.37 -4.44
C ILE A 38 10.62 3.08 -3.15
N ALA A 39 9.77 4.03 -2.71
CA ALA A 39 9.01 3.90 -1.47
C ALA A 39 8.07 2.67 -1.49
N GLY A 40 7.46 2.35 -2.63
CA GLY A 40 6.57 1.20 -2.72
C GLY A 40 7.32 -0.13 -2.72
N ARG A 41 8.47 -0.23 -3.40
CA ARG A 41 9.31 -1.43 -3.32
C ARG A 41 9.83 -1.68 -1.91
N LEU A 42 10.33 -0.64 -1.24
CA LEU A 42 10.77 -0.73 0.15
C LEU A 42 9.61 -1.10 1.08
N LEU A 43 8.44 -0.48 0.92
CA LEU A 43 7.26 -0.82 1.72
C LEU A 43 6.91 -2.30 1.57
N ASN A 44 6.83 -2.81 0.33
CA ASN A 44 6.52 -4.22 0.09
C ASN A 44 7.56 -5.17 0.72
N ARG A 45 8.86 -4.82 0.61
CA ARG A 45 9.95 -5.58 1.22
C ARG A 45 9.82 -5.59 2.75
N PHE A 46 9.63 -4.43 3.38
CA PHE A 46 9.55 -4.32 4.84
C PHE A 46 8.31 -4.98 5.40
N LEU A 47 7.15 -4.83 4.76
CA LEU A 47 5.92 -5.50 5.18
C LEU A 47 6.07 -7.03 5.15
N SER A 48 6.79 -7.57 4.16
CA SER A 48 7.12 -9.00 4.10
C SER A 48 7.94 -9.44 5.31
N GLU A 49 8.92 -8.64 5.74
CA GLU A 49 9.73 -8.94 6.93
C GLU A 49 8.90 -8.89 8.22
N PHE A 50 7.99 -7.91 8.35
CA PHE A 50 7.07 -7.83 9.49
C PHE A 50 6.09 -9.00 9.54
N GLU A 51 5.54 -9.41 8.39
CA GLU A 51 4.61 -10.54 8.31
C GLU A 51 5.28 -11.85 8.72
N GLN A 52 6.56 -12.02 8.38
CA GLN A 52 7.35 -13.21 8.69
C GLN A 52 7.97 -13.19 10.10
N ASP A 53 7.71 -12.16 10.91
CA ASP A 53 8.38 -11.94 12.20
C ASP A 53 9.92 -11.89 12.08
N SER A 54 10.42 -11.46 10.92
CA SER A 54 11.85 -11.40 10.56
C SER A 54 12.40 -9.97 10.56
N TRP A 55 11.57 -8.97 10.88
CA TRP A 55 11.98 -7.57 10.91
C TRP A 55 13.19 -7.34 11.84
N PRO A 56 14.34 -6.85 11.32
CA PRO A 56 15.59 -6.75 12.08
C PRO A 56 15.61 -5.54 13.03
N GLY A 57 14.62 -4.65 12.97
CA GLY A 57 14.60 -3.35 13.64
C GLY A 57 15.09 -2.23 12.71
N ARG A 58 14.56 -1.01 12.89
CA ARG A 58 14.89 0.14 12.02
C ARG A 58 16.36 0.55 12.01
N ASP A 59 17.13 0.15 13.03
CA ASP A 59 18.55 0.46 13.17
C ASP A 59 19.46 -0.57 12.46
N GLN A 60 18.90 -1.66 11.91
CA GLN A 60 19.64 -2.78 11.32
C GLN A 60 19.20 -3.09 9.87
N LEU A 61 18.94 -2.04 9.09
CA LEU A 61 18.37 -2.18 7.74
C LEU A 61 19.37 -2.44 6.62
N ASP A 62 20.68 -2.43 6.89
CA ASP A 62 21.71 -2.56 5.84
C ASP A 62 21.54 -3.83 4.97
N GLY A 63 21.04 -4.92 5.56
CA GLY A 63 20.75 -6.16 4.83
C GLY A 63 19.50 -6.13 3.95
N LEU A 64 18.62 -5.15 4.15
CA LEU A 64 17.37 -4.98 3.40
C LEU A 64 17.45 -3.88 2.33
N LEU A 65 18.51 -3.06 2.33
CA LEU A 65 18.67 -1.92 1.43
C LEU A 65 19.67 -2.26 0.32
N GLU A 66 19.17 -2.36 -0.90
CA GLU A 66 19.92 -2.87 -2.06
C GLU A 66 20.70 -1.74 -2.75
N THR A 67 20.13 -0.55 -2.80
CA THR A 67 20.67 0.59 -3.59
C THR A 67 20.98 1.81 -2.72
N GLU A 68 21.80 2.73 -3.24
CA GLU A 68 22.15 3.95 -2.51
C GLU A 68 20.94 4.91 -2.41
N GLU A 69 20.09 4.90 -3.42
CA GLU A 69 18.84 5.67 -3.43
C GLU A 69 17.86 5.18 -2.34
N GLU A 70 17.80 3.86 -2.11
CA GLU A 70 17.04 3.28 -0.99
C GLU A 70 17.61 3.73 0.37
N ARG A 71 18.94 3.69 0.53
CA ARG A 71 19.61 4.17 1.76
C ARG A 71 19.37 5.64 2.02
N ALA A 72 19.49 6.47 0.98
CA ALA A 72 19.26 7.90 1.08
C ALA A 72 17.81 8.21 1.47
N LEU A 73 16.83 7.51 0.87
CA LEU A 73 15.41 7.68 1.22
C LEU A 73 15.14 7.31 2.68
N VAL A 74 15.60 6.14 3.13
CA VAL A 74 15.38 5.66 4.51
C VAL A 74 16.07 6.57 5.52
N SER A 75 17.31 6.98 5.24
CA SER A 75 18.05 7.93 6.09
C SER A 75 17.29 9.26 6.22
N GLY A 76 16.76 9.80 5.11
CA GLY A 76 15.94 11.00 5.13
C GLY A 76 14.66 10.84 5.97
N ILE A 77 13.99 9.70 5.87
CA ILE A 77 12.80 9.39 6.68
C ILE A 77 13.15 9.29 8.16
N LEU A 78 14.23 8.60 8.52
CA LEU A 78 14.64 8.40 9.92
C LEU A 78 15.17 9.67 10.58
N PHE A 79 15.74 10.59 9.80
CA PHE A 79 16.28 11.85 10.31
C PHE A 79 15.20 12.75 10.92
N GLU A 80 14.01 12.79 10.31
CA GLU A 80 12.90 13.64 10.77
C GLU A 80 11.85 12.79 11.49
N ALA A 81 11.86 12.85 12.82
CA ALA A 81 10.84 12.18 13.63
C ALA A 81 9.46 12.84 13.41
N PRO A 82 8.44 12.08 12.99
CA PRO A 82 7.13 12.63 12.70
C PRO A 82 6.38 12.98 14.00
N VAL A 83 5.75 14.16 14.04
CA VAL A 83 4.84 14.54 15.13
C VAL A 83 3.44 14.03 14.79
N ILE A 84 3.12 12.82 15.24
CA ILE A 84 1.85 12.14 14.97
C ILE A 84 1.18 11.76 16.29
N ASP A 85 -0.01 12.32 16.52
CA ASP A 85 -0.80 12.04 17.72
C ASP A 85 -1.37 10.61 17.74
N ASP A 86 -1.86 10.14 16.59
CA ASP A 86 -2.47 8.82 16.43
C ASP A 86 -1.94 8.13 15.16
N PRO A 87 -0.85 7.34 15.28
CA PRO A 87 -0.23 6.70 14.13
C PRO A 87 -1.10 5.59 13.54
N VAL A 88 -2.02 5.00 14.33
CA VAL A 88 -3.00 4.03 13.82
C VAL A 88 -3.97 4.71 12.85
N LYS A 89 -4.46 5.89 13.20
CA LYS A 89 -5.37 6.67 12.34
C LYS A 89 -4.69 7.09 11.04
N VAL A 90 -3.43 7.53 11.09
CA VAL A 90 -2.66 7.87 9.89
C VAL A 90 -2.43 6.61 9.03
N ALA A 91 -2.11 5.47 9.64
CA ALA A 91 -1.96 4.21 8.92
C ALA A 91 -3.25 3.78 8.20
N GLN A 92 -4.41 3.90 8.85
CA GLN A 92 -5.71 3.59 8.26
C GLN A 92 -6.06 4.52 7.08
N GLU A 93 -5.70 5.80 7.18
CA GLU A 93 -5.84 6.77 6.08
C GLU A 93 -4.93 6.39 4.90
N GLY A 94 -3.65 6.13 5.18
CA GLY A 94 -2.67 5.70 4.20
C GLY A 94 -3.13 4.45 3.45
N LEU A 95 -3.62 3.44 4.17
CA LEU A 95 -4.14 2.21 3.56
C LEU A 95 -5.39 2.45 2.71
N ARG A 96 -6.29 3.33 3.15
CA ARG A 96 -7.49 3.67 2.37
C ARG A 96 -7.13 4.36 1.07
N ARG A 97 -6.19 5.30 1.11
CA ARG A 97 -5.64 5.99 -0.06
C ARG A 97 -4.92 5.03 -1.00
N LEU A 98 -4.12 4.10 -0.44
CA LEU A 98 -3.41 3.08 -1.20
C LEU A 98 -4.39 2.19 -1.98
N ARG A 99 -5.38 1.63 -1.28
CA ARG A 99 -6.43 0.80 -1.87
C ARG A 99 -7.22 1.55 -2.94
N ALA A 100 -7.66 2.77 -2.66
CA ALA A 100 -8.40 3.59 -3.61
C ALA A 100 -7.57 3.85 -4.88
N ARG A 101 -6.29 4.24 -4.72
CA ARG A 101 -5.41 4.52 -5.85
C ARG A 101 -5.16 3.29 -6.74
N SER A 102 -5.11 2.09 -6.16
CA SER A 102 -4.97 0.84 -6.94
C SER A 102 -6.27 0.44 -7.65
N LEU A 103 -7.42 0.54 -6.97
CA LEU A 103 -8.68 -0.02 -7.48
C LEU A 103 -9.52 0.94 -8.35
N GLU A 104 -9.48 2.25 -8.09
CA GLU A 104 -10.29 3.24 -8.83
C GLU A 104 -9.98 3.31 -10.34
N PRO A 105 -8.71 3.23 -10.80
CA PRO A 105 -8.41 3.19 -12.22
C PRO A 105 -9.10 2.02 -12.93
N ARG A 106 -9.07 0.83 -12.34
CA ARG A 106 -9.71 -0.36 -12.90
C ARG A 106 -11.24 -0.23 -12.91
N LEU A 107 -11.82 0.33 -11.85
CA LEU A 107 -13.24 0.64 -11.80
C LEU A 107 -13.67 1.56 -12.95
N ARG A 108 -12.92 2.64 -13.20
CA ARG A 108 -13.20 3.56 -14.33
C ARG A 108 -13.09 2.88 -15.68
N GLN A 109 -12.09 2.02 -15.88
CA GLN A 109 -11.93 1.26 -17.12
C GLN A 109 -13.14 0.34 -17.39
N ILE A 110 -13.61 -0.37 -16.35
CA ILE A 110 -14.78 -1.24 -16.47
C ILE A 110 -16.03 -0.42 -16.82
N GLU A 111 -16.23 0.74 -16.18
CA GLU A 111 -17.39 1.60 -16.45
C GLU A 111 -17.39 2.15 -17.88
N LEU A 112 -16.22 2.50 -18.43
CA LEU A 112 -16.09 2.90 -19.83
C LEU A 112 -16.35 1.73 -20.80
N ALA A 113 -15.85 0.53 -20.49
CA ALA A 113 -16.05 -0.66 -21.31
C ALA A 113 -17.52 -1.10 -21.36
N LEU A 114 -18.25 -0.95 -20.25
CA LEU A 114 -19.70 -1.23 -20.18
C LEU A 114 -20.56 -0.17 -20.87
N ALA A 115 -20.08 1.08 -20.96
CA ALA A 115 -20.80 2.17 -21.61
C ALA A 115 -20.62 2.21 -23.14
N THR A 116 -19.58 1.54 -23.66
CA THR A 116 -19.23 1.56 -25.08
C THR A 116 -19.97 0.44 -25.82
N PRO A 117 -20.78 0.72 -26.86
CA PRO A 117 -21.44 -0.30 -27.67
C PRO A 117 -20.39 -1.21 -28.33
N GLN A 118 -20.41 -2.50 -27.98
CA GLN A 118 -19.40 -3.47 -28.40
C GLN A 118 -19.71 -3.98 -29.80
N THR A 119 -18.99 -3.51 -30.82
CA THR A 119 -19.04 -4.12 -32.16
C THR A 119 -18.07 -5.29 -32.30
N ASP A 120 -16.98 -5.34 -31.50
CA ASP A 120 -15.88 -6.33 -31.64
C ASP A 120 -15.10 -6.59 -30.32
N SER A 121 -15.71 -6.49 -29.14
CA SER A 121 -14.95 -6.62 -27.86
C SER A 121 -15.04 -8.03 -27.27
N ASP A 122 -13.88 -8.69 -27.09
CA ASP A 122 -13.71 -10.01 -26.44
C ASP A 122 -14.08 -10.04 -24.93
N SER A 123 -14.53 -8.91 -24.37
CA SER A 123 -14.81 -8.78 -22.94
C SER A 123 -16.27 -9.11 -22.64
N ASP A 124 -16.51 -10.25 -22.01
CA ASP A 124 -17.82 -10.66 -21.51
C ASP A 124 -18.40 -9.63 -20.51
N PRO A 125 -19.52 -8.95 -20.83
CA PRO A 125 -20.15 -7.97 -19.94
C PRO A 125 -20.50 -8.52 -18.56
N ILE A 126 -20.83 -9.81 -18.45
CA ILE A 126 -21.16 -10.44 -17.17
C ILE A 126 -19.91 -10.48 -16.27
N SER A 127 -18.75 -10.82 -16.83
CA SER A 127 -17.47 -10.82 -16.13
C SER A 127 -17.08 -9.42 -15.64
N LEU A 128 -17.27 -8.39 -16.46
CA LEU A 128 -17.02 -7.00 -16.09
C LEU A 128 -17.93 -6.52 -14.95
N LEU A 129 -19.21 -6.89 -14.95
CA LEU A 129 -20.14 -6.55 -13.87
C LEU A 129 -19.76 -7.20 -12.54
N LYS A 130 -19.29 -8.46 -12.58
CA LYS A 130 -18.79 -9.16 -11.38
C LYS A 130 -17.55 -8.46 -10.82
N GLU A 131 -16.59 -8.13 -11.67
CA GLU A 131 -15.37 -7.44 -11.27
C GLU A 131 -15.67 -6.06 -10.67
N ARG A 132 -16.57 -5.29 -11.30
CA ARG A 132 -17.04 -4.00 -10.76
C ARG A 132 -17.64 -4.14 -9.37
N SER A 133 -18.51 -5.13 -9.16
CA SER A 133 -19.12 -5.39 -7.84
C SER A 133 -18.08 -5.74 -6.79
N GLU A 134 -17.07 -6.52 -7.16
CA GLU A 134 -15.99 -6.91 -6.26
C GLU A 134 -15.14 -5.71 -5.85
N ILE A 135 -14.72 -4.89 -6.82
CA ILE A 135 -13.95 -3.66 -6.54
C ILE A 135 -14.74 -2.71 -5.64
N GLN A 136 -16.04 -2.50 -5.94
CA GLN A 136 -16.90 -1.64 -5.11
C GLN A 136 -17.07 -2.19 -3.68
N ARG A 137 -17.15 -3.52 -3.52
CA ARG A 137 -17.18 -4.16 -2.21
C ARG A 137 -15.88 -3.86 -1.44
N GLN A 138 -14.72 -4.08 -2.05
CA GLN A 138 -13.43 -3.83 -1.41
C GLN A 138 -13.27 -2.35 -1.01
N LEU A 139 -13.64 -1.41 -1.88
CA LEU A 139 -13.58 0.03 -1.58
C LEU A 139 -14.44 0.42 -0.38
N ARG A 140 -15.58 -0.27 -0.16
CA ARG A 140 -16.50 -0.03 0.96
C ARG A 140 -16.12 -0.74 2.25
N MET A 141 -15.27 -1.77 2.19
CA MET A 141 -14.87 -2.50 3.38
C MET A 141 -14.10 -1.57 4.34
N PRO A 142 -14.49 -1.51 5.63
CA PRO A 142 -13.74 -0.72 6.60
C PRO A 142 -12.32 -1.27 6.75
N ILE A 143 -11.37 -0.37 6.89
CA ILE A 143 -9.99 -0.73 7.25
C ILE A 143 -9.90 -0.67 8.77
N SER A 144 -9.47 -1.76 9.38
CA SER A 144 -9.22 -1.84 10.82
C SER A 144 -7.87 -2.51 11.03
N LEU A 145 -7.00 -1.84 11.76
CA LEU A 145 -5.70 -2.39 12.15
C LEU A 145 -5.85 -2.88 13.58
N THR A 146 -5.73 -4.19 13.79
CA THR A 146 -5.71 -4.76 15.14
C THR A 146 -4.28 -4.70 15.64
N THR A 147 -3.94 -3.65 16.40
CA THR A 147 -2.68 -3.62 17.16
C THR A 147 -2.86 -4.53 18.38
N ALA A 148 -2.04 -5.57 18.51
CA ALA A 148 -1.97 -6.31 19.76
C ALA A 148 -1.41 -5.37 20.84
N VAL A 149 -2.14 -5.24 21.95
CA VAL A 149 -1.77 -4.46 23.14
C VAL A 149 -0.83 -5.26 24.02
#